data_AF-A0A4Y9A8B5-F1
#
_entry.id   AF-A0A4Y9A8B5-F1
#
_cell.length_a   1.000
_cell.length_b   1.000
_cell.length_c   1.000
_cell.angle_alpha   90.00
_cell.angle_beta   90.00
_cell.angle_gamma   90.00
#
_symmetry.space_group_name_H-M   'P 1'
#
loop_
_entity.id
_entity.type
_entity.pdbx_description
1 polymer ?
#
loop_
_entity_poly.entity_id
_entity_poly.type
_entity_poly.pdbx_seq_one_letter_code
_entity_poly.pdbx_strand_id
1 'polypeptide(L)'
;MSYTYHQFVKETFPQAIRIADRFHVNRYVTNAMHEVRKEVQKTLSSQARKQLKRHHRLLEKRCDMLTTKEEAIVEAILKYDERLKSAY
;
A
#
# COMPACT_ATOMS: atom_id res chain seq x y z
N MET A 1 15.03 -3.85 -10.10
CA MET A 1 15.79 -4.40 -11.25
C MET A 1 16.63 -3.28 -11.85
N SER A 2 17.86 -3.56 -12.26
CA SER A 2 18.73 -2.55 -12.89
C SER A 2 18.15 -2.11 -14.24
N TYR A 3 18.29 -0.84 -14.58
CA TYR A 3 17.95 -0.29 -15.91
C TYR A 3 18.61 -1.11 -17.05
N THR A 4 19.85 -1.56 -16.83
CA THR A 4 20.60 -2.40 -17.78
C THR A 4 19.92 -3.74 -18.08
N TYR A 5 19.21 -4.33 -17.10
CA TYR A 5 18.51 -5.59 -17.29
C TYR A 5 17.28 -5.42 -18.21
N HIS A 6 16.55 -4.31 -18.09
CA HIS A 6 15.40 -4.03 -18.94
C HIS A 6 15.79 -3.72 -20.38
N GLN A 7 16.92 -3.04 -20.57
CA GLN A 7 17.51 -2.77 -21.88
C GLN A 7 17.93 -4.08 -22.57
N PHE A 8 18.73 -4.91 -21.89
CA PHE A 8 19.23 -6.18 -22.41
C PHE A 8 18.10 -7.14 -22.82
N VAL A 9 17.06 -7.28 -21.98
CA VAL A 9 15.92 -8.16 -22.27
C VAL A 9 15.15 -7.67 -23.49
N LYS A 10 15.02 -6.35 -23.67
CA LYS A 10 14.33 -5.75 -24.82
C LYS A 10 15.09 -5.99 -26.13
N GLU A 11 16.42 -5.94 -26.09
CA GLU A 11 17.29 -6.19 -27.25
C GLU A 11 17.33 -7.67 -27.60
N THR A 12 17.41 -8.55 -26.60
CA THR A 12 17.56 -10.00 -26.80
C THR A 12 16.23 -10.70 -27.11
N PHE A 13 15.13 -10.23 -26.53
CA PHE A 13 13.80 -10.82 -26.68
C PHE A 13 12.75 -9.74 -27.01
N PRO A 14 12.83 -9.13 -28.21
CA PRO A 14 11.99 -7.99 -28.58
C PRO A 14 10.49 -8.32 -28.65
N GLN A 15 10.15 -9.60 -28.84
CA GLN A 15 8.76 -10.09 -28.88
C GLN A 15 8.28 -10.67 -27.54
N ALA A 16 9.11 -10.66 -26.48
CA ALA A 16 8.71 -11.23 -25.20
C ALA A 16 7.69 -10.34 -24.48
N ILE A 17 6.62 -10.97 -24.02
CA ILE A 17 5.60 -10.32 -23.18
C ILE A 17 6.17 -10.19 -21.76
N ARG A 18 6.21 -8.97 -21.24
CA ARG A 18 6.66 -8.70 -19.87
C ARG A 18 5.52 -9.01 -18.91
N ILE A 19 5.58 -10.18 -18.30
CA ILE A 19 4.60 -10.60 -17.28
C ILE A 19 5.08 -10.09 -15.92
N ALA A 20 4.32 -9.16 -15.33
CA ALA A 20 4.50 -8.79 -13.94
C ALA A 20 3.80 -9.83 -13.06
N ASP A 21 4.55 -10.43 -12.13
CA ASP A 21 3.98 -11.35 -11.17
C ASP A 21 3.03 -10.63 -10.19
N ARG A 22 1.84 -11.21 -9.99
CA ARG A 22 0.77 -10.63 -9.17
C ARG A 22 1.19 -10.43 -7.72
N PHE A 23 1.97 -11.35 -7.15
CA PHE A 23 2.44 -11.24 -5.76
C PHE A 23 3.43 -10.09 -5.61
N HIS A 24 4.30 -9.90 -6.59
CA HIS A 24 5.21 -8.76 -6.62
C HIS A 24 4.46 -7.42 -6.69
N VAL A 25 3.44 -7.31 -7.55
CA VAL A 25 2.62 -6.09 -7.65
C VAL A 25 1.91 -5.80 -6.33
N ASN A 26 1.22 -6.81 -5.76
CA ASN A 26 0.53 -6.65 -4.47
C ASN A 26 1.50 -6.24 -3.36
N ARG A 27 2.69 -6.85 -3.29
CA ARG A 27 3.69 -6.51 -2.30
C ARG A 27 4.17 -5.07 -2.43
N TYR A 28 4.38 -4.56 -3.65
CA TYR A 28 4.77 -3.16 -3.85
C TYR A 28 3.68 -2.20 -3.37
N VAL A 29 2.42 -2.46 -3.68
CA VAL A 29 1.28 -1.66 -3.22
C VAL A 29 1.19 -1.67 -1.69
N THR A 30 1.27 -2.85 -1.06
CA THR A 30 1.25 -2.99 0.40
C THR A 30 2.41 -2.24 1.05
N ASN A 31 3.62 -2.33 0.49
CA ASN A 31 4.79 -1.62 1.01
C ASN A 31 4.61 -0.10 0.92
N ALA A 32 4.09 0.42 -0.20
CA ALA A 32 3.83 1.84 -0.36
C ALA A 32 2.82 2.34 0.71
N MET A 33 1.74 1.60 0.94
CA MET A 33 0.77 1.92 2.00
C MET A 33 1.42 1.90 3.40
N HIS A 34 2.34 0.95 3.66
CA HIS A 34 3.08 0.87 4.92
C HIS A 34 4.02 2.04 5.13
N GLU A 35 4.70 2.51 4.08
CA GLU A 35 5.59 3.66 4.14
C GLU A 35 4.81 4.93 4.47
N VAL A 36 3.73 5.21 3.75
CA VAL A 36 2.85 6.35 4.03
C VAL A 36 2.31 6.29 5.45
N ARG A 37 1.85 5.11 5.90
CA ARG A 37 1.39 4.92 7.28
C ARG A 37 2.47 5.25 8.31
N LYS A 38 3.71 4.79 8.11
CA LYS A 38 4.83 5.06 9.03
C LYS A 38 5.17 6.55 9.09
N GLU A 39 5.12 7.24 7.96
CA GLU A 39 5.36 8.69 7.91
C GLU A 39 4.25 9.48 8.63
N VAL A 40 2.98 9.13 8.39
CA VAL A 40 1.85 9.74 9.10
C VAL A 40 1.89 9.44 10.60
N GLN A 41 2.31 8.23 11.00
CA GLN A 41 2.43 7.91 12.44
C GLN A 41 3.39 8.83 13.22
N LYS A 42 4.39 9.41 12.56
CA LYS A 42 5.34 10.33 13.20
C LYS A 42 4.67 11.66 13.57
N THR A 43 3.70 12.12 12.76
CA THR A 43 3.03 13.42 12.94
C THR A 43 1.78 13.36 13.82
N LEU A 44 1.23 12.17 14.07
CA LEU A 44 0.01 12.01 14.87
C LEU A 44 0.23 12.12 16.40
N SER A 45 -0.84 12.47 17.11
CA SER A 45 -0.90 12.39 18.58
C SER A 45 -0.75 10.94 19.07
N SER A 46 -0.38 10.76 20.35
CA SER A 46 -0.19 9.42 20.94
C SER A 46 -1.43 8.52 20.79
N GLN A 47 -2.62 9.09 20.98
CA GLN A 47 -3.89 8.36 20.86
C GLN A 47 -4.17 7.95 19.41
N ALA A 48 -4.07 8.88 18.45
CA ALA A 48 -4.30 8.58 17.03
C ALA A 48 -3.27 7.58 16.49
N ARG A 49 -2.01 7.70 16.88
CA ARG A 49 -0.95 6.74 16.56
C ARG A 49 -1.28 5.33 17.05
N LYS A 50 -1.78 5.20 18.29
CA LYS A 50 -2.19 3.90 18.87
C LYS A 50 -3.35 3.28 18.08
N GLN A 51 -4.34 4.07 17.70
CA GLN A 51 -5.47 3.60 16.88
C GLN A 51 -5.03 3.16 15.48
N LEU A 52 -4.23 3.98 14.80
CA LEU A 52 -3.67 3.65 13.49
C LEU A 52 -2.82 2.36 13.55
N LYS A 53 -2.00 2.19 14.58
CA LYS A 53 -1.20 0.97 14.76
C LYS A 53 -2.07 -0.25 15.05
N ARG A 54 -3.14 -0.12 15.84
CA ARG A 54 -4.06 -1.22 16.16
C ARG A 54 -4.77 -1.76 14.92
N HIS A 55 -5.16 -0.87 14.02
CA HIS A 55 -6.03 -1.19 12.89
C HIS A 55 -5.33 -1.22 11.52
N HIS A 56 -4.00 -1.12 11.46
CA HIS A 56 -3.25 -1.07 10.21
C HIS A 56 -3.55 -2.23 9.24
N ARG A 57 -3.83 -3.43 9.76
CA ARG A 57 -4.14 -4.61 8.93
C ARG A 57 -5.42 -4.42 8.11
N LEU A 58 -6.34 -3.55 8.55
CA LEU A 58 -7.55 -3.25 7.79
C LEU A 58 -7.24 -2.45 6.51
N LEU A 59 -6.14 -1.70 6.49
CA LEU A 59 -5.66 -0.98 5.30
C LEU A 59 -5.07 -1.93 4.25
N GLU A 60 -4.71 -3.15 4.63
CA GLU A 60 -4.19 -4.20 3.73
C GLU A 60 -5.28 -5.17 3.27
N LYS A 61 -6.45 -5.13 3.92
CA LYS A 61 -7.57 -6.00 3.62
C LYS A 61 -8.28 -5.48 2.38
N ARG A 62 -8.70 -6.40 1.50
CA ARG A 62 -9.47 -6.02 0.31
C ARG A 62 -10.80 -5.39 0.72
N CYS A 63 -11.19 -4.33 0.01
CA CYS A 63 -12.40 -3.56 0.31
C CYS A 63 -13.66 -4.44 0.34
N ASP A 64 -13.78 -5.37 -0.60
CA ASP A 64 -14.92 -6.31 -0.72
C ASP A 64 -15.02 -7.34 0.41
N MET A 65 -13.97 -7.46 1.23
CA MET A 65 -13.92 -8.37 2.38
C MET A 65 -14.14 -7.65 3.70
N LEU A 66 -14.27 -6.31 3.69
CA LEU A 66 -14.52 -5.53 4.90
C LEU A 66 -15.97 -5.71 5.35
N THR A 67 -16.15 -5.86 6.66
CA THR A 67 -17.47 -5.72 7.28
C THR A 67 -17.79 -4.24 7.46
N THR A 68 -19.08 -3.89 7.56
CA THR A 68 -19.53 -2.51 7.78
C THR A 68 -18.86 -1.83 8.99
N LYS A 69 -18.54 -2.60 10.03
CA LYS A 69 -17.80 -2.10 11.20
C LYS A 69 -16.34 -1.79 10.87
N GLU A 70 -15.69 -2.63 10.08
CA GLU A 70 -14.30 -2.41 9.65
C GLU A 70 -14.21 -1.25 8.66
N GLU A 71 -15.17 -1.09 7.75
CA GLU A 71 -15.24 0.06 6.84
C GLU A 71 -15.29 1.38 7.61
N ALA A 72 -16.15 1.49 8.62
CA ALA A 72 -16.24 2.67 9.46
C ALA A 72 -14.91 2.97 10.19
N ILE A 73 -14.19 1.93 10.62
CA ILE A 73 -12.87 2.08 11.24
C ILE A 73 -11.83 2.56 10.22
N VAL A 74 -11.83 1.99 9.02
CA VAL A 74 -10.94 2.40 7.93
C VAL A 74 -11.20 3.86 7.58
N GLU A 75 -12.47 4.26 7.40
CA GLU A 75 -12.82 5.64 7.09
C GLU A 75 -12.37 6.62 8.19
N ALA A 76 -12.52 6.25 9.47
CA ALA A 76 -12.04 7.05 10.58
C ALA A 76 -10.50 7.20 10.58
N ILE A 77 -9.77 6.16 10.16
CA ILE A 77 -8.32 6.18 10.04
C ILE A 77 -7.86 7.04 8.87
N LEU A 78 -8.53 6.94 7.71
CA LEU A 78 -8.20 7.73 6.52
C LEU A 78 -8.42 9.23 6.75
N LYS A 79 -9.26 9.61 7.72
CA LYS A 79 -9.45 11.02 8.15
C LYS A 79 -8.28 11.59 8.96
N TYR A 80 -7.34 10.76 9.42
CA TYR A 80 -6.19 11.26 10.19
C TYR A 80 -5.20 12.08 9.35
N ASP A 81 -5.06 11.80 8.06
CA ASP A 81 -4.13 12.49 7.16
C ASP A 81 -4.52 12.24 5.70
N GLU A 82 -4.50 13.28 4.85
CA GLU A 82 -4.85 13.16 3.43
C GLU A 82 -3.94 12.19 2.66
N ARG A 83 -2.69 12.02 3.11
CA ARG A 83 -1.75 11.07 2.51
C ARG A 83 -2.22 9.63 2.66
N LEU A 84 -2.85 9.28 3.79
CA LEU A 84 -3.44 7.95 3.98
C LEU A 84 -4.58 7.72 3.00
N LYS A 85 -5.44 8.72 2.80
CA LYS A 85 -6.55 8.66 1.86
C LYS A 85 -6.09 8.56 0.40
N SER A 86 -4.99 9.22 0.06
CA SER A 86 -4.44 9.21 -1.30
C SER A 86 -3.73 7.90 -1.65
N ALA A 87 -3.24 7.17 -0.65
CA ALA A 87 -2.51 5.91 -0.82
C ALA A 87 -3.40 4.66 -0.75
N TYR A 88 -4.64 4.80 -0.26
CA TYR A 88 -5.63 3.73 -0.11
C TYR A 88 -6.55 3.68 -1.33
#